data_AF-A0A8C6YKF9-F1
#
_entry.id   AF-A0A8C6YKF9-F1
#
_cell.length_a   1.000
_cell.length_b   1.000
_cell.length_c   1.000
_cell.angle_alpha   90.00
_cell.angle_beta   90.00
_cell.angle_gamma   90.00
#
_symmetry.space_group_name_H-M   'P 1'
#
loop_
_entity.id
_entity.type
_entity.pdbx_description
1 polymer ?
#
loop_
_entity_poly.entity_id
_entity_poly.type
_entity_poly.pdbx_seq_one_letter_code
_entity_poly.pdbx_strand_id
1 'polypeptide(L)'
;MKNNFDYTKKRSFVRTHLQVIISVSQLIADVAGIGGTRFQQSLSIINNCANNDKYIKHTTFPSDVKDLTKRIRTVLMATAQMKEHENDPEMLVDLQYSLAKSYASTPELRKTWLDSMAKIHVKNGDFSEAAMCYVHVAALVAEYLLRKGMFRQGCSSFRVITPNIDEEASMMEDVGMQGVHFNEEILMELLEQCADGLWKAERYELIADIYKLIIPIYEKRRDFEKLAHLYDTLHRAYSKVTEVMHTGKRLLGTYFRVAFFGQGFFEDEDGKEYIYKEPKLTSLSEISQRLQKLYSDKFGSENVRMIQDSDKVNPKDLDSKYAYIQVTHVVPYFEEKELQERKTEFERNHNIRRFMFEMPFTQLGKRRGVVEEQCKRRIILTVINCFPYVKKRIPIMYQQYKDLNPIEVLCSSTEVDMIKLQLKLQGSVSVQVNAGPLAYARAFLDDTSTKRYPDNKVKSLKEIFRQFIETCGQALEVNERLIKEDQIEYQEEMKANYREMAKELSEIMHEQVCTELHSRYSRLSYG
;
A
#
# COMPACT_ATOMS: atom_id res chain seq x y z
N MET A 1 24.79 33.80 16.56
CA MET A 1 25.46 32.53 16.95
C MET A 1 26.28 32.70 18.23
N LYS A 2 27.37 33.49 18.23
CA LYS A 2 28.24 33.73 19.40
C LYS A 2 27.49 34.18 20.68
N ASN A 3 26.68 35.24 20.60
CA ASN A 3 25.87 35.68 21.75
C ASN A 3 24.91 34.61 22.30
N ASN A 4 24.40 33.72 21.44
CA ASN A 4 23.53 32.62 21.87
C ASN A 4 24.34 31.49 22.55
N PHE A 5 25.53 31.21 22.04
CA PHE A 5 26.48 30.28 22.65
C PHE A 5 26.96 30.77 24.03
N ASP A 6 27.23 32.07 24.16
CA ASP A 6 27.59 32.66 25.45
C ASP A 6 26.40 32.64 26.43
N TYR A 7 25.18 32.90 25.94
CA TYR A 7 23.94 32.82 26.73
C TYR A 7 23.66 31.41 27.29
N THR A 8 24.02 30.35 26.56
CA THR A 8 23.88 28.95 27.02
C THR A 8 25.07 28.46 27.86
N LYS A 9 25.90 29.36 28.38
CA LYS A 9 27.13 29.04 29.13
C LYS A 9 28.13 28.21 28.32
N LYS A 10 28.29 28.53 27.03
CA LYS A 10 29.21 27.87 26.08
C LYS A 10 28.93 26.38 25.86
N ARG A 11 27.67 25.97 25.98
CA ARG A 11 27.27 24.58 25.76
C ARG A 11 26.86 24.32 24.31
N SER A 12 26.02 25.18 23.72
CA SER A 12 25.59 25.08 22.31
C SER A 12 24.78 26.31 21.86
N PHE A 13 24.58 26.53 20.56
CA PHE A 13 23.72 27.59 20.00
C PHE A 13 22.45 27.06 19.31
N VAL A 14 21.87 25.98 19.86
CA VAL A 14 20.73 25.21 19.30
C VAL A 14 19.61 26.10 18.74
N ARG A 15 19.23 27.18 19.41
CA ARG A 15 18.16 28.08 18.94
C ARG A 15 18.50 28.73 17.59
N THR A 16 19.70 29.30 17.45
CA THR A 16 20.13 29.88 16.17
C THR A 16 20.37 28.80 15.12
N HIS A 17 20.88 27.64 15.54
CA HIS A 17 21.08 26.49 14.65
C HIS A 17 19.75 26.03 14.01
N LEU A 18 18.70 25.84 14.82
CA LEU A 18 17.37 25.43 14.35
C LEU A 18 16.71 26.49 13.47
N GLN A 19 16.70 27.75 13.91
CA GLN A 19 16.10 28.85 13.12
C GLN A 19 16.75 28.98 11.75
N VAL A 20 18.08 28.88 11.66
CA VAL A 20 18.78 28.95 10.36
C VAL A 20 18.39 27.77 9.47
N ILE A 21 18.31 26.54 9.99
CA ILE A 21 17.92 25.38 9.19
C ILE A 21 16.47 25.50 8.72
N ILE A 22 15.54 25.94 9.59
CA ILE A 22 14.12 26.14 9.25
C ILE A 22 14.00 27.22 8.17
N SER A 23 14.61 28.39 8.39
CA SER A 23 14.57 29.48 7.41
C SER A 23 15.17 29.06 6.08
N VAL A 24 16.30 28.36 6.08
CA VAL A 24 16.90 27.83 4.84
C VAL A 24 15.97 26.81 4.17
N SER A 25 15.36 25.90 4.92
CA SER A 25 14.45 24.89 4.37
C SER A 25 13.17 25.52 3.78
N GLN A 26 12.61 26.54 4.44
CA GLN A 26 11.45 27.29 3.95
C GLN A 26 11.78 28.15 2.73
N LEU A 27 12.89 28.91 2.77
CA LEU A 27 13.34 29.75 1.65
C LEU A 27 13.62 28.94 0.40
N ILE A 28 14.19 27.76 0.55
CA ILE A 28 14.52 26.87 -0.56
C ILE A 28 13.26 26.33 -1.25
N ALA A 29 12.16 26.14 -0.51
CA ALA A 29 10.89 25.69 -1.10
C ALA A 29 10.26 26.75 -2.03
N ASP A 30 10.55 28.03 -1.80
CA ASP A 30 9.88 29.15 -2.48
C ASP A 30 10.77 29.90 -3.50
N VAL A 31 12.10 29.76 -3.46
CA VAL A 31 13.02 30.59 -4.26
C VAL A 31 14.00 29.75 -5.09
N ALA A 32 13.88 29.84 -6.41
CA ALA A 32 14.84 29.27 -7.36
C ALA A 32 16.23 29.91 -7.21
N GLY A 33 17.27 29.08 -7.00
CA GLY A 33 18.68 29.50 -7.04
C GLY A 33 19.39 29.64 -5.68
N ILE A 34 18.73 29.29 -4.57
CA ILE A 34 19.37 29.22 -3.25
C ILE A 34 20.30 28.00 -3.23
N GLY A 35 21.61 28.25 -3.16
CA GLY A 35 22.66 27.22 -3.25
C GLY A 35 23.81 27.56 -4.19
N GLY A 36 23.72 28.68 -4.92
CA GLY A 36 24.78 29.16 -5.81
C GLY A 36 26.14 29.37 -5.11
N THR A 37 27.18 29.57 -5.90
CA THR A 37 28.58 29.70 -5.44
C THR A 37 28.77 30.72 -4.32
N ARG A 38 28.03 31.84 -4.34
CA ARG A 38 28.05 32.88 -3.29
C ARG A 38 27.52 32.39 -1.95
N PHE A 39 26.51 31.52 -1.95
CA PHE A 39 25.96 30.93 -0.73
C PHE A 39 26.95 29.94 -0.13
N GLN A 40 27.55 29.07 -0.95
CA GLN A 40 28.61 28.16 -0.51
C GLN A 40 29.84 28.92 0.01
N GLN A 41 30.24 30.02 -0.63
CA GLN A 41 31.28 30.92 -0.14
C GLN A 41 30.92 31.51 1.22
N SER A 42 29.66 31.93 1.42
CA SER A 42 29.18 32.45 2.70
C SER A 42 29.28 31.40 3.82
N LEU A 43 28.91 30.15 3.56
CA LEU A 43 29.08 29.05 4.52
C LEU A 43 30.56 28.77 4.85
N SER A 44 31.44 28.88 3.86
CA SER A 44 32.89 28.74 4.05
C SER A 44 33.46 29.89 4.90
N ILE A 45 32.99 31.13 4.69
CA ILE A 45 33.36 32.28 5.52
C ILE A 45 32.93 32.06 6.98
N ILE A 46 31.70 31.60 7.21
CA ILE A 46 31.19 31.30 8.57
C ILE A 46 32.08 30.26 9.29
N ASN A 47 32.44 29.17 8.59
CA ASN A 47 33.35 28.16 9.13
C ASN A 47 34.74 28.74 9.45
N ASN A 48 35.29 29.57 8.56
CA ASN A 48 36.58 30.22 8.77
C ASN A 48 36.54 31.17 9.97
N CYS A 49 35.47 31.96 10.13
CA CYS A 49 35.27 32.82 11.29
C CYS A 49 35.22 32.03 12.60
N ALA A 50 34.52 30.89 12.63
CA ALA A 50 34.45 30.04 13.82
C ALA A 50 35.81 29.40 14.19
N ASN A 51 36.62 29.03 13.18
CA ASN A 51 37.93 28.41 13.39
C ASN A 51 39.06 29.39 13.74
N ASN A 52 38.92 30.66 13.36
CA ASN A 52 39.93 31.70 13.56
C ASN A 52 39.72 32.55 14.82
N ASP A 53 38.57 32.42 15.50
CA ASP A 53 38.30 33.16 16.75
C ASP A 53 39.06 32.56 17.94
N LYS A 54 40.09 33.28 18.41
CA LYS A 54 40.98 32.87 19.51
C LYS A 54 40.25 32.53 20.81
N TYR A 55 39.08 33.10 21.08
CA TYR A 55 38.35 32.90 22.34
C TYR A 55 37.43 31.68 22.32
N ILE A 56 37.10 31.17 21.13
CA ILE A 56 36.04 30.16 20.92
C ILE A 56 36.57 28.90 20.24
N LYS A 57 37.73 28.97 19.57
CA LYS A 57 38.39 27.86 18.88
C LYS A 57 38.57 26.59 19.73
N HIS A 58 38.72 26.73 21.05
CA HIS A 58 38.92 25.62 21.99
C HIS A 58 37.61 25.10 22.64
N THR A 59 36.45 25.52 22.13
CA THR A 59 35.13 25.10 22.64
C THR A 59 34.41 24.18 21.64
N THR A 60 33.18 23.72 21.94
CA THR A 60 32.32 22.95 21.02
C THR A 60 31.73 23.79 19.88
N PHE A 61 31.90 25.11 19.90
CA PHE A 61 31.29 26.00 18.91
C PHE A 61 31.77 25.75 17.46
N PRO A 62 33.06 25.54 17.15
CA PRO A 62 33.49 25.27 15.78
C PRO A 62 32.94 23.95 15.24
N SER A 63 32.80 22.91 16.09
CA SER A 63 32.16 21.66 15.68
C SER A 63 30.67 21.85 15.41
N ASP A 64 29.96 22.60 16.27
CA ASP A 64 28.53 22.90 16.10
C ASP A 64 28.27 23.73 14.82
N VAL A 65 29.17 24.67 14.48
CA VAL A 65 29.11 25.45 13.22
C VAL A 65 29.39 24.57 12.01
N LYS A 66 30.34 23.64 12.12
CA LYS A 66 30.63 22.66 11.05
C LYS A 66 29.44 21.74 10.81
N ASP A 67 28.78 21.29 11.86
CA ASP A 67 27.57 20.47 11.78
C ASP A 67 26.39 21.24 11.17
N LEU A 68 26.19 22.51 11.57
CA LEU A 68 25.19 23.38 10.95
C LEU A 68 25.43 23.51 9.44
N THR A 69 26.66 23.83 9.04
CA THR A 69 27.00 24.01 7.62
C THR A 69 26.89 22.71 6.83
N LYS A 70 27.22 21.56 7.44
CA LYS A 70 27.00 20.24 6.83
C LYS A 70 25.50 19.99 6.61
N ARG A 71 24.65 20.21 7.61
CA ARG A 71 23.19 20.05 7.50
C ARG A 71 22.60 20.97 6.42
N ILE A 72 23.03 22.24 6.37
CA ILE A 72 22.60 23.18 5.33
C ILE A 72 23.00 22.68 3.93
N ARG A 73 24.24 22.17 3.76
CA ARG A 73 24.67 21.59 2.49
C ARG A 73 23.85 20.37 2.09
N THR A 74 23.49 19.51 3.05
CA THR A 74 22.60 18.36 2.79
C THR A 74 21.23 18.81 2.28
N VAL A 75 20.61 19.83 2.90
CA VAL A 75 19.33 20.40 2.39
C VAL A 75 19.49 20.93 0.97
N LEU A 76 20.56 21.69 0.70
CA LEU A 76 20.80 22.26 -0.62
C LEU A 76 20.98 21.19 -1.70
N MET A 77 21.78 20.16 -1.43
CA MET A 77 22.00 19.07 -2.39
C MET A 77 20.71 18.29 -2.63
N ALA A 78 19.99 17.94 -1.57
CA ALA A 78 18.72 17.23 -1.70
C ALA A 78 17.67 18.07 -2.43
N THR A 79 17.65 19.39 -2.26
CA THR A 79 16.69 20.24 -2.99
C THR A 79 17.09 20.47 -4.44
N ALA A 80 18.39 20.53 -4.75
CA ALA A 80 18.84 20.51 -6.14
C ALA A 80 18.38 19.22 -6.84
N GLN A 81 18.53 18.07 -6.18
CA GLN A 81 18.00 16.79 -6.67
C GLN A 81 16.47 16.81 -6.80
N MET A 82 15.73 17.38 -5.84
CA MET A 82 14.27 17.51 -5.95
C MET A 82 13.85 18.29 -7.19
N LYS A 83 14.58 19.35 -7.55
CA LYS A 83 14.31 20.13 -8.75
C LYS A 83 14.60 19.35 -10.04
N GLU A 84 15.68 18.57 -10.06
CA GLU A 84 15.98 17.68 -11.19
C GLU A 84 14.91 16.59 -11.39
N HIS A 85 14.23 16.21 -10.30
CA HIS A 85 13.18 15.21 -10.29
C HIS A 85 11.76 15.79 -10.15
N GLU A 86 11.53 17.07 -10.47
CA GLU A 86 10.21 17.71 -10.31
C GLU A 86 9.09 17.01 -11.11
N ASN A 87 9.45 16.38 -12.23
CA ASN A 87 8.53 15.64 -13.08
C ASN A 87 8.30 14.17 -12.64
N ASP A 88 9.08 13.65 -11.69
CA ASP A 88 8.94 12.30 -11.11
C ASP A 88 8.35 12.44 -9.69
N PRO A 89 7.01 12.37 -9.53
CA PRO A 89 6.36 12.67 -8.26
C PRO A 89 6.74 11.66 -7.17
N GLU A 90 7.00 10.39 -7.53
CA GLU A 90 7.42 9.38 -6.57
C GLU A 90 8.86 9.64 -6.07
N MET A 91 9.79 9.98 -6.96
CA MET A 91 11.16 10.32 -6.56
C MET A 91 11.21 11.61 -5.74
N LEU A 92 10.42 12.62 -6.12
CA LEU A 92 10.32 13.87 -5.37
C LEU A 92 9.88 13.61 -3.91
N VAL A 93 8.84 12.80 -3.72
CA VAL A 93 8.34 12.44 -2.38
C VAL A 93 9.35 11.58 -1.62
N ASP A 94 10.09 10.67 -2.27
CA ASP A 94 11.15 9.89 -1.63
C ASP A 94 12.31 10.78 -1.13
N LEU A 95 12.74 11.75 -1.93
CA LEU A 95 13.76 12.72 -1.54
C LEU A 95 13.28 13.57 -0.35
N GLN A 96 12.02 14.02 -0.38
CA GLN A 96 11.43 14.79 0.72
C GLN A 96 11.35 13.97 2.00
N TYR A 97 10.94 12.71 1.91
CA TYR A 97 10.91 11.80 3.04
C TYR A 97 12.31 11.53 3.59
N SER A 98 13.32 11.34 2.73
CA SER A 98 14.71 11.15 3.14
C SER A 98 15.25 12.35 3.94
N LEU A 99 14.97 13.57 3.45
CA LEU A 99 15.25 14.79 4.21
C LEU A 99 14.49 14.85 5.53
N ALA A 100 13.18 14.61 5.51
CA ALA A 100 12.35 14.59 6.72
C ALA A 100 12.89 13.61 7.76
N LYS A 101 13.32 12.43 7.33
CA LYS A 101 13.90 11.38 8.19
C LYS A 101 15.24 11.79 8.77
N SER A 102 16.07 12.51 8.03
CA SER A 102 17.33 13.09 8.54
C SER A 102 17.12 14.11 9.68
N TYR A 103 15.91 14.65 9.77
CA TYR A 103 15.45 15.58 10.81
C TYR A 103 14.51 14.95 11.85
N ALA A 104 14.46 13.61 11.96
CA ALA A 104 13.60 12.94 12.95
C ALA A 104 13.85 13.39 14.40
N SER A 105 15.07 13.86 14.72
CA SER A 105 15.39 14.43 16.04
C SER A 105 14.85 15.85 16.25
N THR A 106 14.39 16.54 15.21
CA THR A 106 13.89 17.93 15.25
C THR A 106 12.41 17.98 14.82
N PRO A 107 11.45 18.01 15.78
CA PRO A 107 10.03 17.87 15.48
C PRO A 107 9.47 18.92 14.51
N GLU A 108 9.90 20.17 14.61
CA GLU A 108 9.42 21.26 13.77
C GLU A 108 9.81 21.10 12.28
N LEU A 109 11.03 20.61 12.03
CA LEU A 109 11.50 20.30 10.68
C LEU A 109 10.79 19.06 10.14
N ARG A 110 10.65 18.00 10.95
CA ARG A 110 9.89 16.81 10.57
C ARG A 110 8.45 17.15 10.19
N LYS A 111 7.77 17.99 10.98
CA LYS A 111 6.43 18.54 10.67
C LYS A 111 6.41 19.29 9.34
N THR A 112 7.34 20.23 9.13
CA THR A 112 7.39 21.06 7.92
C THR A 112 7.48 20.21 6.65
N TRP A 113 8.31 19.16 6.66
CA TRP A 113 8.45 18.26 5.51
C TRP A 113 7.22 17.37 5.31
N LEU A 114 6.63 16.82 6.38
CA LEU A 114 5.40 16.03 6.28
C LEU A 114 4.22 16.88 5.75
N ASP A 115 4.10 18.14 6.19
CA ASP A 115 3.10 19.08 5.67
C ASP A 115 3.33 19.39 4.17
N SER A 116 4.59 19.52 3.75
CA SER A 116 4.95 19.71 2.34
C SER A 116 4.56 18.49 1.49
N MET A 117 4.88 17.28 1.97
CA MET A 117 4.48 16.02 1.33
C MET A 117 2.96 15.90 1.22
N ALA A 118 2.23 16.25 2.28
CA ALA A 118 0.77 16.23 2.27
C ALA A 118 0.18 17.15 1.19
N LYS A 119 0.74 18.36 1.01
CA LYS A 119 0.30 19.30 -0.04
C LYS A 119 0.51 18.72 -1.45
N ILE A 120 1.63 18.04 -1.69
CA ILE A 120 1.91 17.37 -2.96
C ILE A 120 0.91 16.24 -3.20
N HIS A 121 0.66 15.40 -2.20
CA HIS A 121 -0.32 14.31 -2.28
C HIS A 121 -1.73 14.83 -2.57
N VAL A 122 -2.16 15.92 -1.92
CA VAL A 122 -3.44 16.56 -2.22
C VAL A 122 -3.50 17.08 -3.66
N LYS A 123 -2.42 17.69 -4.15
CA LYS A 123 -2.33 18.16 -5.56
C LYS A 123 -2.43 17.00 -6.55
N ASN A 124 -1.88 15.84 -6.20
CA ASN A 124 -1.88 14.64 -7.04
C ASN A 124 -3.16 13.79 -6.89
N GLY A 125 -4.05 14.13 -5.96
CA GLY A 125 -5.26 13.34 -5.65
C GLY A 125 -5.00 12.10 -4.79
N ASP A 126 -3.81 11.98 -4.21
CA ASP A 126 -3.37 10.87 -3.35
C ASP A 126 -3.80 11.11 -1.89
N PHE A 127 -5.12 11.18 -1.65
CA PHE A 127 -5.68 11.61 -0.36
C PHE A 127 -5.35 10.67 0.80
N SER A 128 -5.18 9.36 0.55
CA SER A 128 -4.78 8.40 1.60
C SER A 128 -3.39 8.72 2.13
N GLU A 129 -2.44 9.03 1.24
CA GLU A 129 -1.07 9.38 1.58
C GLU A 129 -1.01 10.73 2.30
N ALA A 130 -1.80 11.71 1.85
CA ALA A 130 -1.96 12.99 2.54
C ALA A 130 -2.52 12.82 3.97
N ALA A 131 -3.54 11.99 4.14
CA ALA A 131 -4.12 11.70 5.45
C ALA A 131 -3.10 11.05 6.39
N MET A 132 -2.26 10.12 5.89
CA MET A 132 -1.18 9.54 6.67
C MET A 132 -0.13 10.59 7.06
N CYS A 133 0.21 11.55 6.20
CA CYS A 133 1.09 12.66 6.58
C CYS A 133 0.52 13.45 7.76
N TYR A 134 -0.78 13.78 7.76
CA TYR A 134 -1.43 14.47 8.89
C TYR A 134 -1.41 13.64 10.16
N VAL A 135 -1.70 12.33 10.07
CA VAL A 135 -1.66 11.41 11.21
C VAL A 135 -0.25 11.34 11.81
N HIS A 136 0.79 11.28 10.98
CA HIS A 136 2.18 11.31 11.44
C HIS A 136 2.54 12.64 12.14
N VAL A 137 2.09 13.77 11.60
CA VAL A 137 2.30 15.09 12.24
C VAL A 137 1.56 15.18 13.58
N ALA A 138 0.31 14.75 13.64
CA ALA A 138 -0.49 14.76 14.87
C ALA A 138 0.13 13.87 15.95
N ALA A 139 0.61 12.68 15.59
CA ALA A 139 1.29 11.78 16.52
C ALA A 139 2.62 12.36 17.03
N LEU A 140 3.42 12.98 16.15
CA LEU A 140 4.65 13.65 16.53
C LEU A 140 4.40 14.77 17.56
N VAL A 141 3.36 15.58 17.33
CA VAL A 141 2.96 16.66 18.25
C VAL A 141 2.40 16.09 19.56
N ALA A 142 1.59 15.02 19.50
CA ALA A 142 1.06 14.34 20.68
C ALA A 142 2.20 13.78 21.55
N GLU A 143 3.19 13.11 20.95
CA GLU A 143 4.38 12.59 21.63
C GLU A 143 5.21 13.71 22.27
N TYR A 144 5.37 14.84 21.58
CA TYR A 144 6.00 16.04 22.15
C TYR A 144 5.27 16.54 23.40
N LEU A 145 3.94 16.68 23.31
CA LEU A 145 3.12 17.17 24.43
C LEU A 145 3.08 16.17 25.60
N LEU A 146 3.11 14.87 25.31
CA LEU A 146 3.22 13.81 26.32
C LEU A 146 4.50 13.97 27.15
N ARG A 147 5.65 14.14 26.49
CA ARG A 147 6.94 14.31 27.16
C ARG A 147 7.05 15.63 27.94
N LYS A 148 6.28 16.65 27.56
CA LYS A 148 6.12 17.89 28.34
C LYS A 148 5.11 17.78 29.48
N GLY A 149 4.42 16.65 29.63
CA GLY A 149 3.37 16.45 30.63
C GLY A 149 2.09 17.25 30.34
N MET A 150 1.94 17.76 29.11
CA MET A 150 0.81 18.60 28.69
C MET A 150 -0.34 17.77 28.09
N PHE A 151 -0.06 16.54 27.66
CA PHE A 151 -1.05 15.63 27.08
C PHE A 151 -0.83 14.20 27.61
N ARG A 152 -1.88 13.37 27.66
CA ARG A 152 -1.83 12.04 28.29
C ARG A 152 -1.56 10.89 27.31
N GLN A 153 -1.54 11.18 26.02
CA GLN A 153 -1.45 10.19 24.95
C GLN A 153 -0.30 10.56 24.00
N GLY A 154 0.37 9.57 23.41
CA GLY A 154 1.53 9.78 22.52
C GLY A 154 1.38 9.03 21.21
N CYS A 155 2.50 8.65 20.58
CA CYS A 155 2.48 7.92 19.30
C CYS A 155 1.67 6.60 19.36
N SER A 156 1.68 5.92 20.49
CA SER A 156 0.99 4.63 20.68
C SER A 156 -0.52 4.70 20.42
N SER A 157 -1.17 5.85 20.69
CA SER A 157 -2.60 6.03 20.45
C SER A 157 -2.96 6.05 18.97
N PHE A 158 -2.02 6.41 18.09
CA PHE A 158 -2.22 6.44 16.64
C PHE A 158 -1.86 5.09 15.97
N ARG A 159 -1.29 4.14 16.72
CA ARG A 159 -0.83 2.86 16.18
C ARG A 159 -1.95 1.99 15.60
N VAL A 160 -3.18 2.17 16.11
CA VAL A 160 -4.37 1.50 15.58
C VAL A 160 -4.74 2.01 14.18
N ILE A 161 -4.45 3.27 13.89
CA ILE A 161 -4.65 3.90 12.58
C ILE A 161 -3.53 3.46 11.64
N THR A 162 -2.28 3.52 12.08
CA THR A 162 -1.17 2.98 11.28
C THR A 162 -0.01 2.51 12.16
N PRO A 163 0.53 1.30 11.92
CA PRO A 163 1.72 0.83 12.63
C PRO A 163 2.99 1.59 12.22
N ASN A 164 2.96 2.35 11.12
CA ASN A 164 4.12 3.13 10.67
C ASN A 164 4.46 4.29 11.61
N ILE A 165 3.60 4.59 12.58
CA ILE A 165 3.81 5.67 13.55
C ILE A 165 5.00 5.43 14.48
N ASP A 166 5.45 4.18 14.58
CA ASP A 166 6.63 3.80 15.35
C ASP A 166 7.89 4.57 14.87
N GLU A 167 7.90 5.09 13.63
CA GLU A 167 8.96 5.97 13.13
C GLU A 167 9.07 7.30 13.91
N GLU A 168 7.95 7.87 14.34
CA GLU A 168 7.92 9.17 15.02
C GLU A 168 8.27 9.06 16.50
N ALA A 169 8.21 7.85 17.07
CA ALA A 169 8.62 7.59 18.46
C ALA A 169 10.13 7.79 18.71
N SER A 170 10.94 7.85 17.64
CA SER A 170 12.40 8.01 17.69
C SER A 170 12.91 9.41 18.06
N MET A 171 12.02 10.35 18.40
CA MET A 171 12.38 11.69 18.86
C MET A 171 13.36 11.63 20.05
N MET A 172 14.47 12.38 20.00
CA MET A 172 15.46 12.46 21.09
C MET A 172 15.18 13.63 22.05
N GLU A 173 15.35 13.43 23.36
CA GLU A 173 14.96 14.39 24.41
C GLU A 173 15.75 15.70 24.43
N ASP A 174 17.04 15.69 24.09
CA ASP A 174 17.95 16.81 24.36
C ASP A 174 18.24 17.72 23.15
N VAL A 175 17.97 17.30 21.93
CA VAL A 175 18.41 17.99 20.71
C VAL A 175 17.20 18.42 19.87
N GLY A 176 16.60 19.57 20.18
CA GLY A 176 15.55 20.17 19.33
C GLY A 176 14.26 20.58 20.03
N MET A 177 14.08 20.23 21.31
CA MET A 177 12.89 20.63 22.08
C MET A 177 12.91 22.08 22.58
N GLN A 178 14.06 22.76 22.53
CA GLN A 178 14.22 24.14 22.99
C GLN A 178 13.78 25.12 21.88
N GLY A 179 12.56 25.64 21.98
CA GLY A 179 12.02 26.67 21.07
C GLY A 179 10.81 26.25 20.24
N VAL A 180 10.35 25.00 20.37
CA VAL A 180 9.15 24.51 19.68
C VAL A 180 7.90 24.93 20.47
N HIS A 181 6.99 25.65 19.83
CA HIS A 181 5.76 26.18 20.44
C HIS A 181 4.54 25.29 20.12
N PHE A 182 4.64 23.98 20.36
CA PHE A 182 3.46 23.11 20.29
C PHE A 182 2.63 23.25 21.56
N ASN A 183 1.31 23.35 21.40
CA ASN A 183 0.35 23.46 22.49
C ASN A 183 -0.88 22.59 22.18
N GLU A 184 -1.82 22.52 23.13
CA GLU A 184 -3.04 21.72 22.99
C GLU A 184 -3.91 22.18 21.82
N GLU A 185 -4.01 23.49 21.53
CA GLU A 185 -4.77 24.02 20.38
C GLU A 185 -4.26 23.49 19.05
N ILE A 186 -2.94 23.53 18.85
CA ILE A 186 -2.30 23.04 17.61
C ILE A 186 -2.59 21.54 17.43
N LEU A 187 -2.54 20.76 18.51
CA LEU A 187 -2.89 19.34 18.43
C LEU A 187 -4.36 19.15 18.04
N MET A 188 -5.27 19.93 18.61
CA MET A 188 -6.70 19.88 18.27
C MET A 188 -6.95 20.21 16.79
N GLU A 189 -6.32 21.26 16.26
CA GLU A 189 -6.39 21.62 14.84
C GLU A 189 -5.87 20.49 13.94
N LEU A 190 -4.75 19.87 14.32
CA LEU A 190 -4.17 18.75 13.57
C LEU A 190 -5.07 17.50 13.60
N LEU A 191 -5.74 17.22 14.73
CA LEU A 191 -6.67 16.09 14.83
C LEU A 191 -7.91 16.31 13.95
N GLU A 192 -8.47 17.52 13.94
CA GLU A 192 -9.56 17.87 13.01
C GLU A 192 -9.11 17.74 11.55
N GLN A 193 -7.90 18.20 11.22
CA GLN A 193 -7.31 18.03 9.89
C GLN A 193 -7.12 16.55 9.51
N CYS A 194 -6.78 15.69 10.48
CA CYS A 194 -6.70 14.24 10.26
C CYS A 194 -8.08 13.66 9.93
N ALA A 195 -9.13 14.04 10.67
CA ALA A 195 -10.49 13.58 10.41
C ALA A 195 -10.98 13.97 9.01
N ASP A 196 -10.77 15.23 8.62
CA ASP A 196 -11.08 15.73 7.27
C ASP A 196 -10.26 15.02 6.17
N GLY A 197 -8.98 14.78 6.44
CA GLY A 197 -8.10 14.04 5.53
C GLY A 197 -8.57 12.60 5.31
N LEU A 198 -8.93 11.90 6.39
CA LEU A 198 -9.45 10.53 6.35
C LEU A 198 -10.81 10.46 5.66
N TRP A 199 -11.67 11.46 5.85
CA TRP A 199 -12.93 11.59 5.11
C TRP A 199 -12.69 11.69 3.60
N LYS A 200 -11.80 12.60 3.16
CA LYS A 200 -11.43 12.77 1.75
C LYS A 200 -10.75 11.53 1.16
N ALA A 201 -10.04 10.76 1.99
CA ALA A 201 -9.42 9.50 1.62
C ALA A 201 -10.38 8.30 1.56
N GLU A 202 -11.67 8.50 1.87
CA GLU A 202 -12.71 7.45 1.93
C GLU A 202 -12.42 6.35 2.97
N ARG A 203 -11.64 6.69 4.01
CA ARG A 203 -11.27 5.80 5.14
C ARG A 203 -12.08 6.16 6.39
N TYR A 204 -13.40 6.08 6.23
CA TYR A 204 -14.37 6.53 7.22
C TYR A 204 -14.26 5.82 8.57
N GLU A 205 -13.87 4.54 8.56
CA GLU A 205 -13.75 3.69 9.74
C GLU A 205 -12.73 4.23 10.76
N LEU A 206 -11.71 4.97 10.30
CA LEU A 206 -10.60 5.46 11.13
C LEU A 206 -10.88 6.81 11.79
N ILE A 207 -11.92 7.53 11.35
CA ILE A 207 -12.26 8.87 11.86
C ILE A 207 -12.59 8.79 13.35
N ALA A 208 -13.23 7.70 13.79
CA ALA A 208 -13.52 7.46 15.20
C ALA A 208 -12.26 7.37 16.07
N ASP A 209 -11.18 6.76 15.58
CA ASP A 209 -9.95 6.63 16.34
C ASP A 209 -9.22 7.97 16.53
N ILE A 210 -9.36 8.90 15.58
CA ILE A 210 -8.91 10.28 15.74
C ILE A 210 -9.78 11.02 16.75
N TYR A 211 -11.10 10.96 16.62
CA TYR A 211 -11.99 11.74 17.50
C TYR A 211 -12.00 11.26 18.96
N LYS A 212 -11.72 9.99 19.23
CA LYS A 212 -11.49 9.50 20.61
C LYS A 212 -10.38 10.28 21.33
N LEU A 213 -9.44 10.88 20.62
CA LEU A 213 -8.35 11.69 21.18
C LEU A 213 -8.79 13.10 21.56
N ILE A 214 -9.74 13.68 20.81
CA ILE A 214 -10.16 15.08 20.96
C ILE A 214 -11.40 15.25 21.86
N ILE A 215 -12.31 14.26 21.90
CA ILE A 215 -13.55 14.32 22.68
C ILE A 215 -13.30 14.72 24.15
N PRO A 216 -12.36 14.09 24.90
CA PRO A 216 -12.13 14.45 26.30
C PRO A 216 -11.67 15.90 26.50
N ILE A 217 -11.01 16.48 25.49
CA ILE A 217 -10.57 17.87 25.52
C ILE A 217 -11.77 18.81 25.37
N TYR A 218 -12.65 18.55 24.39
CA TYR A 218 -13.87 19.34 24.21
C TYR A 218 -14.82 19.24 25.39
N GLU A 219 -14.97 18.06 26.00
CA GLU A 219 -15.77 17.87 27.22
C GLU A 219 -15.23 18.70 28.40
N LYS A 220 -13.90 18.67 28.62
CA LYS A 220 -13.24 19.47 29.66
C LYS A 220 -13.44 20.97 29.45
N ARG A 221 -13.44 21.43 28.20
CA ARG A 221 -13.65 22.83 27.80
C ARG A 221 -15.12 23.24 27.74
N ARG A 222 -16.05 22.27 27.82
CA ARG A 222 -17.51 22.48 27.62
C ARG A 222 -17.84 23.07 26.24
N ASP A 223 -17.09 22.66 25.22
CA ASP A 223 -17.32 23.07 23.83
C ASP A 223 -18.36 22.16 23.17
N PHE A 224 -19.63 22.44 23.46
CA PHE A 224 -20.75 21.60 23.00
C PHE A 224 -21.01 21.72 21.50
N GLU A 225 -20.63 22.82 20.87
CA GLU A 225 -20.79 23.02 19.42
C GLU A 225 -19.83 22.09 18.65
N LYS A 226 -18.54 22.05 19.07
CA LYS A 226 -17.57 21.12 18.50
C LYS A 226 -17.92 19.66 18.76
N LEU A 227 -18.44 19.33 19.95
CA LEU A 227 -18.96 17.98 20.23
C LEU A 227 -20.12 17.63 19.30
N ALA A 228 -21.09 18.51 19.10
CA ALA A 228 -22.21 18.24 18.19
C ALA A 228 -21.72 18.01 16.75
N HIS A 229 -20.80 18.85 16.27
CA HIS A 229 -20.21 18.71 14.93
C HIS A 229 -19.48 17.37 14.74
N LEU A 230 -18.60 16.99 15.67
CA LEU A 230 -17.83 15.74 15.52
C LEU A 230 -18.73 14.51 15.55
N TYR A 231 -19.78 14.49 16.38
CA TYR A 231 -20.73 13.38 16.43
C TYR A 231 -21.60 13.31 15.16
N ASP A 232 -21.94 14.43 14.53
CA ASP A 232 -22.56 14.45 13.20
C ASP A 232 -21.62 13.85 12.14
N THR A 233 -20.35 14.24 12.14
CA THR A 233 -19.33 13.66 11.24
C THR A 233 -19.20 12.14 11.43
N LEU A 234 -19.19 11.65 12.68
CA LEU A 234 -19.16 10.20 12.95
C LEU A 234 -20.40 9.48 12.47
N HIS A 235 -21.59 10.07 12.68
CA HIS A 235 -22.84 9.52 12.17
C HIS A 235 -22.82 9.38 10.65
N ARG A 236 -22.36 10.43 9.95
CA ARG A 236 -22.21 10.41 8.48
C ARG A 236 -21.15 9.41 8.03
N ALA A 237 -20.04 9.29 8.76
CA ALA A 237 -18.95 8.36 8.44
C ALA A 237 -19.46 6.91 8.46
N TYR A 238 -20.11 6.47 9.54
CA TYR A 238 -20.67 5.12 9.62
C TYR A 238 -21.83 4.89 8.64
N SER A 239 -22.65 5.91 8.36
CA SER A 239 -23.65 5.84 7.30
C SER A 239 -23.00 5.56 5.94
N LYS A 240 -21.91 6.26 5.62
CA LYS A 240 -21.12 6.01 4.41
C LYS A 240 -20.48 4.63 4.38
N VAL A 241 -19.94 4.14 5.50
CA VAL A 241 -19.42 2.75 5.60
C VAL A 241 -20.49 1.75 5.18
N THR A 242 -21.71 1.86 5.72
CA THR A 242 -22.79 0.94 5.35
C THR A 242 -23.15 1.05 3.87
N GLU A 243 -23.24 2.25 3.31
CA GLU A 243 -23.53 2.49 1.89
C GLU A 243 -22.48 1.84 0.98
N VAL A 244 -21.19 2.04 1.26
CA VAL A 244 -20.11 1.51 0.41
C VAL A 244 -19.94 0.01 0.55
N MET A 245 -20.23 -0.56 1.72
CA MET A 245 -20.23 -2.02 1.93
C MET A 245 -21.31 -2.73 1.11
N HIS A 246 -22.50 -2.13 0.97
CA HIS A 246 -23.57 -2.73 0.16
C HIS A 246 -23.34 -2.53 -1.35
N THR A 247 -22.77 -1.38 -1.74
CA THR A 247 -22.64 -1.04 -3.16
C THR A 247 -21.34 -1.54 -3.80
N GLY A 248 -20.30 -1.84 -3.00
CA GLY A 248 -18.98 -2.23 -3.50
C GLY A 248 -18.26 -1.14 -4.31
N LYS A 249 -18.73 0.11 -4.23
CA LYS A 249 -18.24 1.22 -5.08
C LYS A 249 -16.97 1.90 -4.57
N ARG A 250 -16.52 1.57 -3.36
CA ARG A 250 -15.33 2.17 -2.77
C ARG A 250 -14.07 1.48 -3.30
N LEU A 251 -13.21 2.25 -3.96
CA LEU A 251 -12.02 1.75 -4.63
C LEU A 251 -10.77 2.41 -4.04
N LEU A 252 -10.17 1.76 -3.03
CA LEU A 252 -9.06 2.32 -2.24
C LEU A 252 -7.68 2.25 -2.95
N GLY A 253 -7.61 1.54 -4.08
CA GLY A 253 -6.45 1.49 -4.96
C GLY A 253 -6.08 0.10 -5.44
N THR A 254 -5.23 0.05 -6.47
CA THR A 254 -4.60 -1.18 -6.99
C THR A 254 -3.11 -1.17 -6.69
N TYR A 255 -2.48 -2.34 -6.69
CA TYR A 255 -1.08 -2.49 -6.29
C TYR A 255 -0.24 -3.13 -7.40
N PHE A 256 0.98 -2.62 -7.57
CA PHE A 256 1.91 -3.10 -8.59
C PHE A 256 3.30 -3.25 -8.02
N ARG A 257 3.95 -4.39 -8.27
CA ARG A 257 5.41 -4.52 -8.14
C ARG A 257 6.05 -3.79 -9.32
N VAL A 258 6.97 -2.89 -9.02
CA VAL A 258 7.80 -2.20 -10.02
C VAL A 258 9.26 -2.41 -9.68
N ALA A 259 10.05 -2.87 -10.65
CA ALA A 259 11.49 -3.06 -10.51
C ALA A 259 12.24 -2.33 -11.62
N PHE A 260 13.37 -1.71 -11.29
CA PHE A 260 14.19 -0.94 -12.21
C PHE A 260 15.52 -1.66 -12.47
N PHE A 261 15.97 -1.68 -13.72
CA PHE A 261 17.26 -2.24 -14.11
C PHE A 261 17.96 -1.37 -15.16
N GLY A 262 19.26 -1.18 -15.05
CA GLY A 262 20.08 -0.31 -15.90
C GLY A 262 20.90 0.68 -15.08
N GLN A 263 22.04 0.23 -14.55
CA GLN A 263 22.97 1.02 -13.73
C GLN A 263 23.33 2.40 -14.33
N GLY A 264 23.48 2.48 -15.66
CA GLY A 264 23.83 3.73 -16.34
C GLY A 264 22.72 4.78 -16.41
N PHE A 265 21.48 4.42 -16.08
CA PHE A 265 20.31 5.31 -16.11
C PHE A 265 19.70 5.52 -14.73
N PHE A 266 19.54 4.42 -13.98
CA PHE A 266 18.86 4.42 -12.69
C PHE A 266 19.81 4.63 -11.52
N GLU A 267 21.13 4.51 -11.72
CA GLU A 267 22.16 4.71 -10.69
C GLU A 267 21.85 3.93 -9.40
N ASP A 268 21.47 4.62 -8.33
CA ASP A 268 21.11 4.02 -7.04
C ASP A 268 19.82 3.20 -7.10
N GLU A 269 18.95 3.43 -8.08
CA GLU A 269 17.68 2.70 -8.25
C GLU A 269 17.83 1.37 -9.00
N ASP A 270 19.02 1.07 -9.55
CA ASP A 270 19.28 -0.19 -10.24
C ASP A 270 19.09 -1.40 -9.31
N GLY A 271 18.28 -2.36 -9.75
CA GLY A 271 17.97 -3.58 -9.01
C GLY A 271 17.02 -3.40 -7.83
N LYS A 272 16.53 -2.17 -7.56
CA LYS A 272 15.55 -1.94 -6.49
C LYS A 272 14.15 -2.32 -6.94
N GLU A 273 13.38 -2.87 -6.00
CA GLU A 273 11.99 -3.25 -6.20
C GLU A 273 11.07 -2.57 -5.19
N TYR A 274 9.92 -2.13 -5.68
CA TYR A 274 8.93 -1.39 -4.91
C TYR A 274 7.55 -1.97 -5.13
N ILE A 275 6.68 -1.83 -4.14
CA ILE A 275 5.24 -1.88 -4.37
C ILE A 275 4.75 -0.45 -4.55
N TYR A 276 4.05 -0.21 -5.66
CA TYR A 276 3.33 1.03 -5.97
C TYR A 276 1.86 0.83 -5.64
N LYS A 277 1.25 1.82 -5.00
CA LYS A 277 -0.20 1.91 -4.83
C LYS A 277 -0.75 2.91 -5.84
N GLU A 278 -1.60 2.49 -6.76
CA GLU A 278 -2.25 3.35 -7.75
C GLU A 278 -3.71 3.66 -7.38
N PRO A 279 -4.28 4.78 -7.83
CA PRO A 279 -5.64 5.17 -7.48
C PRO A 279 -6.70 4.26 -8.11
N LYS A 280 -7.79 4.01 -7.37
CA LYS A 280 -8.99 3.34 -7.87
C LYS A 280 -8.71 1.98 -8.53
N LEU A 281 -8.93 1.87 -9.85
CA LEU A 281 -8.83 0.65 -10.66
C LEU A 281 -7.79 0.83 -11.77
N THR A 282 -6.71 1.59 -11.51
CA THR A 282 -5.62 1.75 -12.48
C THR A 282 -5.17 0.37 -12.97
N SER A 283 -5.13 0.25 -14.30
CA SER A 283 -4.79 -1.01 -14.97
C SER A 283 -3.28 -1.18 -15.13
N LEU A 284 -2.82 -2.42 -15.36
CA LEU A 284 -1.40 -2.70 -15.65
C LEU A 284 -0.89 -1.88 -16.84
N SER A 285 -1.71 -1.73 -17.88
CA SER A 285 -1.36 -0.96 -19.08
C SER A 285 -1.17 0.52 -18.76
N GLU A 286 -2.04 1.10 -17.94
CA GLU A 286 -2.03 2.52 -17.58
C GLU A 286 -0.77 2.88 -16.79
N ILE A 287 -0.44 2.13 -15.72
CA ILE A 287 0.80 2.36 -14.97
C ILE A 287 2.03 2.09 -15.83
N SER A 288 2.02 1.05 -16.67
CA SER A 288 3.15 0.73 -17.54
C SER A 288 3.42 1.85 -18.54
N GLN A 289 2.38 2.40 -19.15
CA GLN A 289 2.49 3.54 -20.08
C GLN A 289 2.91 4.82 -19.36
N ARG A 290 2.39 5.09 -18.15
CA ARG A 290 2.78 6.24 -17.33
C ARG A 290 4.27 6.21 -17.01
N LEU A 291 4.77 5.08 -16.50
CA LEU A 291 6.18 4.91 -16.16
C LEU A 291 7.07 4.92 -17.41
N GLN A 292 6.65 4.24 -18.48
CA GLN A 292 7.38 4.26 -19.75
C GLN A 292 7.53 5.70 -20.25
N LYS A 293 6.43 6.47 -20.32
CA LYS A 293 6.45 7.87 -20.74
C LYS A 293 7.36 8.72 -19.84
N LEU A 294 7.21 8.61 -18.52
CA LEU A 294 8.01 9.36 -17.55
C LEU A 294 9.52 9.16 -17.78
N TYR A 295 9.96 7.91 -17.91
CA TYR A 295 11.38 7.62 -18.10
C TYR A 295 11.85 7.81 -19.53
N SER A 296 10.97 7.68 -20.53
CA SER A 296 11.28 8.05 -21.93
C SER A 296 11.51 9.54 -22.09
N ASP A 297 10.72 10.38 -21.40
CA ASP A 297 10.92 11.84 -21.38
C ASP A 297 12.25 12.21 -20.69
N LYS A 298 12.73 11.38 -19.76
CA LYS A 298 13.99 11.59 -19.01
C LYS A 298 15.24 11.07 -19.74
N PHE A 299 15.16 9.88 -20.33
CA PHE A 299 16.32 9.15 -20.85
C PHE A 299 16.34 9.00 -22.39
N GLY A 300 15.28 9.41 -23.08
CA GLY A 300 15.07 9.14 -24.50
C GLY A 300 14.19 7.92 -24.72
N SER A 301 13.27 8.01 -25.68
CA SER A 301 12.26 6.96 -25.94
C SER A 301 12.89 5.66 -26.43
N GLU A 302 14.00 5.75 -27.14
CA GLU A 302 14.78 4.64 -27.67
C GLU A 302 15.55 3.86 -26.59
N ASN A 303 15.79 4.47 -25.42
CA ASN A 303 16.61 3.91 -24.36
C ASN A 303 15.79 3.16 -23.29
N VAL A 304 14.46 3.26 -23.31
CA VAL A 304 13.59 2.66 -22.26
C VAL A 304 12.84 1.44 -22.79
N ARG A 305 12.89 0.34 -22.05
CA ARG A 305 12.21 -0.92 -22.40
C ARG A 305 11.38 -1.46 -21.23
N MET A 306 10.15 -1.88 -21.53
CA MET A 306 9.28 -2.53 -20.55
C MET A 306 9.52 -4.04 -20.55
N ILE A 307 9.77 -4.62 -19.39
CA ILE A 307 9.78 -6.07 -19.18
C ILE A 307 8.34 -6.49 -18.89
N GLN A 308 7.70 -7.12 -19.88
CA GLN A 308 6.34 -7.64 -19.75
C GLN A 308 6.26 -8.95 -18.94
N ASP A 309 7.41 -9.59 -18.80
CA ASP A 309 7.55 -10.80 -18.02
C ASP A 309 7.46 -10.51 -16.52
N SER A 310 6.90 -11.44 -15.76
CA SER A 310 6.88 -11.39 -14.28
C SER A 310 7.99 -12.22 -13.65
N ASP A 311 8.77 -12.96 -14.46
CA ASP A 311 9.85 -13.82 -13.98
C ASP A 311 10.94 -13.01 -13.28
N LYS A 312 11.70 -13.69 -12.41
CA LYS A 312 12.86 -13.08 -11.77
C LYS A 312 13.90 -12.75 -12.83
N VAL A 313 14.14 -11.46 -13.05
CA VAL A 313 15.08 -10.97 -14.05
C VAL A 313 16.51 -11.20 -13.55
N ASN A 314 17.33 -11.82 -14.38
CA ASN A 314 18.77 -11.92 -14.15
C ASN A 314 19.47 -10.73 -14.82
N PRO A 315 20.14 -9.84 -14.06
CA PRO A 315 20.76 -8.64 -14.62
C PRO A 315 21.80 -8.93 -15.70
N LYS A 316 22.39 -10.13 -15.72
CA LYS A 316 23.39 -10.54 -16.72
C LYS A 316 22.80 -10.74 -18.12
N ASP A 317 21.49 -10.98 -18.20
CA ASP A 317 20.80 -11.26 -19.47
C ASP A 317 20.25 -9.98 -20.12
N LEU A 318 20.41 -8.82 -19.44
CA LEU A 318 19.96 -7.51 -19.90
C LEU A 318 21.08 -6.78 -20.66
N ASP A 319 20.71 -6.03 -21.70
CA ASP A 319 21.66 -5.18 -22.42
C ASP A 319 21.87 -3.86 -21.66
N SER A 320 23.10 -3.62 -21.21
CA SER A 320 23.51 -2.42 -20.48
C SER A 320 23.19 -1.09 -21.17
N LYS A 321 22.85 -1.09 -22.47
CA LYS A 321 22.46 0.10 -23.24
C LYS A 321 21.06 0.61 -22.94
N TYR A 322 20.19 -0.18 -22.33
CA TYR A 322 18.79 0.20 -22.09
C TYR A 322 18.47 0.29 -20.60
N ALA A 323 17.52 1.17 -20.28
CA ALA A 323 16.82 1.24 -19.02
C ALA A 323 15.60 0.31 -19.08
N TYR A 324 15.55 -0.69 -18.21
CA TYR A 324 14.45 -1.64 -18.13
C TYR A 324 13.56 -1.38 -16.91
N ILE A 325 12.25 -1.50 -17.12
CA ILE A 325 11.24 -1.39 -16.06
C ILE A 325 10.35 -2.62 -16.12
N GLN A 326 10.29 -3.37 -15.03
CA GLN A 326 9.39 -4.51 -14.88
C GLN A 326 8.18 -4.08 -14.05
N VAL A 327 6.97 -4.32 -14.56
CA VAL A 327 5.73 -4.01 -13.83
C VAL A 327 4.87 -5.26 -13.73
N THR A 328 4.41 -5.59 -12.52
CA THR A 328 3.59 -6.77 -12.26
C THR A 328 2.45 -6.42 -11.33
N HIS A 329 1.21 -6.75 -11.71
CA HIS A 329 0.06 -6.55 -10.84
C HIS A 329 0.14 -7.48 -9.62
N VAL A 330 -0.12 -6.95 -8.43
CA VAL A 330 -0.11 -7.70 -7.18
C VAL A 330 -1.39 -7.42 -6.38
N VAL A 331 -1.79 -8.38 -5.55
CA VAL A 331 -2.94 -8.23 -4.64
C VAL A 331 -2.48 -8.37 -3.19
N PRO A 332 -3.17 -7.75 -2.21
CA PRO A 332 -2.87 -7.96 -0.79
C PRO A 332 -2.91 -9.45 -0.42
N TYR A 333 -1.96 -9.90 0.38
CA TYR A 333 -1.85 -11.29 0.83
C TYR A 333 -2.09 -11.42 2.32
N PHE A 334 -2.93 -12.37 2.70
CA PHE A 334 -3.27 -12.69 4.08
C PHE A 334 -3.16 -14.19 4.32
N GLU A 335 -2.67 -14.56 5.50
CA GLU A 335 -2.76 -15.94 5.98
C GLU A 335 -4.16 -16.24 6.54
N GLU A 336 -4.50 -17.53 6.69
CA GLU A 336 -5.82 -17.97 7.19
C GLU A 336 -6.17 -17.33 8.54
N LYS A 337 -5.20 -17.20 9.45
CA LYS A 337 -5.41 -16.51 10.74
C LYS A 337 -5.75 -15.04 10.56
N GLU A 338 -5.06 -14.33 9.65
CA GLU A 338 -5.34 -12.92 9.38
C GLU A 338 -6.69 -12.74 8.68
N LEU A 339 -7.12 -13.68 7.84
CA LEU A 339 -8.44 -13.65 7.21
C LEU A 339 -9.58 -13.79 8.22
N GLN A 340 -9.34 -14.45 9.36
CA GLN A 340 -10.29 -14.51 10.48
C GLN A 340 -10.37 -13.19 11.25
N GLU A 341 -9.24 -12.49 11.38
CA GLU A 341 -9.15 -11.17 12.04
C GLU A 341 -9.69 -10.05 11.13
N ARG A 342 -9.43 -10.12 9.81
CA ARG A 342 -9.81 -9.15 8.79
C ARG A 342 -11.06 -9.60 8.03
N LYS A 343 -12.21 -9.29 8.62
CA LYS A 343 -13.53 -9.71 8.17
C LYS A 343 -14.07 -8.82 7.05
N THR A 344 -13.73 -7.54 7.06
CA THR A 344 -14.27 -6.57 6.09
C THR A 344 -13.31 -6.32 4.94
N GLU A 345 -13.84 -5.86 3.80
CA GLU A 345 -13.02 -5.41 2.67
C GLU A 345 -12.11 -4.23 3.05
N PHE A 346 -12.57 -3.34 3.93
CA PHE A 346 -11.75 -2.24 4.45
C PHE A 346 -10.51 -2.75 5.19
N GLU A 347 -10.70 -3.69 6.12
CA GLU A 347 -9.61 -4.30 6.88
C GLU A 347 -8.62 -5.03 5.96
N ARG A 348 -9.09 -5.56 4.83
CA ARG A 348 -8.22 -6.18 3.81
C ARG A 348 -7.52 -5.17 2.89
N ASN A 349 -7.84 -3.88 2.99
CA ASN A 349 -7.25 -2.77 2.22
C ASN A 349 -6.62 -1.67 3.10
N HIS A 350 -6.45 -1.94 4.39
CA HIS A 350 -5.87 -1.00 5.35
C HIS A 350 -4.87 -1.69 6.27
N ASN A 351 -3.73 -1.03 6.53
CA ASN A 351 -2.59 -1.59 7.26
C ASN A 351 -2.14 -2.95 6.67
N ILE A 352 -1.90 -2.94 5.36
CA ILE A 352 -1.45 -4.11 4.60
C ILE A 352 0.04 -4.02 4.31
N ARG A 353 0.75 -5.14 4.44
CA ARG A 353 2.21 -5.21 4.31
C ARG A 353 2.69 -6.27 3.34
N ARG A 354 1.84 -7.26 3.05
CA ARG A 354 2.16 -8.39 2.19
C ARG A 354 1.32 -8.34 0.94
N PHE A 355 1.98 -8.61 -0.18
CA PHE A 355 1.37 -8.63 -1.50
C PHE A 355 1.74 -9.94 -2.18
N MET A 356 0.93 -10.37 -3.13
CA MET A 356 1.21 -11.57 -3.89
C MET A 356 0.90 -11.41 -5.37
N PHE A 357 1.61 -12.18 -6.17
CA PHE A 357 1.21 -12.51 -7.53
C PHE A 357 1.57 -13.96 -7.81
N GLU A 358 1.01 -14.49 -8.90
CA GLU A 358 1.12 -15.90 -9.20
C GLU A 358 1.58 -16.09 -10.65
N MET A 359 2.49 -17.05 -10.83
CA MET A 359 3.13 -17.32 -12.09
C MET A 359 2.91 -18.78 -12.51
N PRO A 360 2.41 -19.04 -13.73
CA PRO A 360 2.26 -20.40 -14.21
C PRO A 360 3.61 -20.96 -14.67
N PHE A 361 3.91 -22.22 -14.32
CA PHE A 361 5.09 -22.93 -14.80
C PHE A 361 4.83 -24.44 -14.93
N THR A 362 5.64 -25.15 -15.69
CA THR A 362 5.66 -26.62 -15.76
C THR A 362 6.99 -27.16 -15.28
N GLN A 363 7.04 -28.44 -14.88
CA GLN A 363 8.30 -29.08 -14.44
C GLN A 363 9.38 -29.10 -15.54
N LEU A 364 8.98 -29.01 -16.81
CA LEU A 364 9.86 -28.92 -17.97
C LEU A 364 10.32 -27.47 -18.29
N GLY A 365 9.96 -26.50 -17.45
CA GLY A 365 10.37 -25.10 -17.57
C GLY A 365 9.54 -24.25 -18.55
N LYS A 366 8.49 -24.80 -19.16
CA LYS A 366 7.54 -24.01 -19.98
C LYS A 366 6.56 -23.27 -19.07
N ARG A 367 6.02 -22.13 -19.51
CA ARG A 367 5.00 -21.39 -18.73
C ARG A 367 3.64 -22.07 -18.70
N ARG A 368 3.22 -22.58 -19.85
CA ARG A 368 1.91 -23.23 -20.02
C ARG A 368 2.11 -24.65 -20.51
N GLY A 369 1.40 -25.58 -19.88
CA GLY A 369 1.38 -27.00 -20.23
C GLY A 369 -0.03 -27.56 -20.21
N VAL A 370 -0.12 -28.88 -20.35
CA VAL A 370 -1.37 -29.60 -20.08
C VAL A 370 -1.71 -29.51 -18.60
N VAL A 371 -3.00 -29.68 -18.29
CA VAL A 371 -3.55 -29.57 -16.93
C VAL A 371 -2.75 -30.36 -15.88
N GLU A 372 -2.31 -31.57 -16.23
CA GLU A 372 -1.53 -32.49 -15.38
C GLU A 372 -0.12 -31.99 -15.05
N GLU A 373 0.43 -31.09 -15.86
CA GLU A 373 1.79 -30.56 -15.72
C GLU A 373 1.82 -29.11 -15.22
N GLN A 374 0.65 -28.47 -15.14
CA GLN A 374 0.54 -27.05 -14.85
C GLN A 374 0.68 -26.77 -13.36
N CYS A 375 1.88 -26.32 -12.96
CA CYS A 375 2.15 -25.80 -11.63
C CYS A 375 1.92 -24.29 -11.58
N LYS A 376 1.87 -23.76 -10.35
CA LYS A 376 1.71 -22.33 -10.10
C LYS A 376 2.66 -21.90 -8.98
N ARG A 377 3.51 -20.91 -9.25
CA ARG A 377 4.39 -20.32 -8.26
C ARG A 377 3.73 -19.09 -7.68
N ARG A 378 3.45 -19.12 -6.39
CA ARG A 378 2.91 -18.00 -5.62
C ARG A 378 4.06 -17.24 -4.99
N ILE A 379 4.24 -15.98 -5.36
CA ILE A 379 5.31 -15.11 -4.85
C ILE A 379 4.68 -14.13 -3.88
N ILE A 380 5.17 -14.10 -2.64
CA ILE A 380 4.70 -13.20 -1.59
C ILE A 380 5.81 -12.19 -1.31
N LEU A 381 5.46 -10.91 -1.45
CA LEU A 381 6.33 -9.75 -1.31
C LEU A 381 5.96 -9.04 -0.02
N THR A 382 6.94 -8.76 0.84
CA THR A 382 6.74 -8.02 2.09
C THR A 382 7.48 -6.70 2.00
N VAL A 383 6.76 -5.59 2.19
CA VAL A 383 7.33 -4.24 2.18
C VAL A 383 7.82 -3.80 3.57
N ILE A 384 8.71 -2.80 3.60
CA ILE A 384 9.26 -2.26 4.84
C ILE A 384 8.20 -1.61 5.74
N ASN A 385 7.21 -0.94 5.15
CA ASN A 385 6.14 -0.19 5.81
C ASN A 385 4.76 -0.65 5.32
N CYS A 386 3.71 -0.46 6.10
CA CYS A 386 2.35 -0.83 5.70
C CYS A 386 1.70 0.24 4.81
N PHE A 387 0.82 -0.15 3.89
CA PHE A 387 -0.07 0.78 3.19
C PHE A 387 -1.39 0.98 3.95
N PRO A 388 -1.99 2.19 3.88
CA PRO A 388 -1.44 3.42 3.30
C PRO A 388 -0.27 3.97 4.13
N TYR A 389 0.60 4.76 3.50
CA TYR A 389 1.78 5.35 4.12
C TYR A 389 1.95 6.79 3.65
N VAL A 390 2.92 7.53 4.20
CA VAL A 390 3.28 8.89 3.73
C VAL A 390 3.88 8.90 2.31
N LYS A 391 4.13 7.72 1.73
CA LYS A 391 4.62 7.51 0.36
C LYS A 391 3.75 6.51 -0.39
N LYS A 392 3.60 6.75 -1.69
CA LYS A 392 2.81 5.92 -2.61
C LYS A 392 3.56 4.68 -3.12
N ARG A 393 4.89 4.67 -3.05
CA ARG A 393 5.73 3.49 -3.30
C ARG A 393 6.55 3.13 -2.06
N ILE A 394 6.67 1.84 -1.80
CA ILE A 394 7.40 1.32 -0.62
C ILE A 394 8.35 0.19 -1.07
N PRO A 395 9.63 0.23 -0.66
CA PRO A 395 10.60 -0.82 -0.97
C PRO A 395 10.16 -2.20 -0.49
N ILE A 396 10.44 -3.21 -1.31
CA ILE A 396 10.28 -4.61 -0.92
C ILE A 396 11.46 -5.00 -0.04
N MET A 397 11.16 -5.53 1.14
CA MET A 397 12.14 -5.96 2.14
C MET A 397 12.47 -7.44 2.01
N TYR A 398 11.44 -8.26 1.78
CA TYR A 398 11.55 -9.70 1.79
C TYR A 398 10.63 -10.33 0.75
N GLN A 399 11.09 -11.40 0.12
CA GLN A 399 10.33 -12.17 -0.85
C GLN A 399 10.40 -13.65 -0.48
N GLN A 400 9.26 -14.33 -0.58
CA GLN A 400 9.14 -15.77 -0.41
C GLN A 400 8.31 -16.34 -1.55
N TYR A 401 8.55 -17.59 -1.89
CA TYR A 401 7.78 -18.29 -2.93
C TYR A 401 7.26 -19.61 -2.39
N LYS A 402 6.06 -19.97 -2.85
CA LYS A 402 5.42 -21.25 -2.62
C LYS A 402 4.99 -21.83 -3.95
N ASP A 403 5.55 -22.98 -4.29
CA ASP A 403 5.17 -23.72 -5.49
C ASP A 403 3.96 -24.59 -5.16
N LEU A 404 2.92 -24.46 -5.98
CA LEU A 404 1.70 -25.26 -5.91
C LEU A 404 1.78 -26.30 -7.02
N ASN A 405 1.61 -27.56 -6.62
CA ASN A 405 1.49 -28.68 -7.55
C ASN A 405 0.16 -28.58 -8.32
N PRO A 406 0.01 -29.26 -9.48
CA PRO A 406 -1.18 -29.13 -10.33
C PRO A 406 -2.50 -29.37 -9.60
N ILE A 407 -2.55 -30.34 -8.69
CA ILE A 407 -3.72 -30.60 -7.84
C ILE A 407 -4.02 -29.46 -6.85
N GLU A 408 -2.99 -28.75 -6.36
CA GLU A 408 -3.15 -27.64 -5.42
C GLU A 408 -3.54 -26.33 -6.13
N VAL A 409 -3.17 -26.19 -7.41
CA VAL A 409 -3.63 -25.08 -8.25
C VAL A 409 -5.16 -25.06 -8.31
N LEU A 410 -5.77 -26.24 -8.50
CA LEU A 410 -7.22 -26.44 -8.49
C LEU A 410 -7.86 -26.10 -7.15
N CYS A 411 -7.27 -26.55 -6.04
CA CYS A 411 -7.83 -26.28 -4.73
C CYS A 411 -7.81 -24.79 -4.37
N SER A 412 -6.96 -24.00 -5.01
CA SER A 412 -6.75 -22.58 -4.70
C SER A 412 -7.69 -21.59 -5.41
N SER A 413 -8.53 -22.04 -6.37
CA SER A 413 -9.30 -21.16 -7.26
C SER A 413 -10.75 -20.89 -6.84
N THR A 414 -11.08 -20.98 -5.55
CA THR A 414 -12.48 -21.02 -5.05
C THR A 414 -13.12 -19.66 -4.75
N GLU A 415 -12.47 -18.52 -4.98
CA GLU A 415 -13.11 -17.21 -4.75
C GLU A 415 -14.01 -16.82 -5.94
N VAL A 416 -15.33 -16.91 -5.72
CA VAL A 416 -16.38 -16.56 -6.70
C VAL A 416 -17.07 -15.27 -6.27
N ASP A 417 -16.93 -14.23 -7.10
CA ASP A 417 -17.63 -12.95 -6.99
C ASP A 417 -18.96 -12.98 -7.75
N MET A 418 -20.02 -12.40 -7.16
CA MET A 418 -21.44 -12.64 -7.46
C MET A 418 -22.03 -11.80 -8.60
N ILE A 419 -21.27 -10.93 -9.28
CA ILE A 419 -21.86 -9.99 -10.28
C ILE A 419 -21.86 -10.55 -11.72
N LYS A 420 -21.43 -11.79 -11.93
CA LYS A 420 -21.48 -12.47 -13.25
C LYS A 420 -22.03 -13.89 -13.14
N LEU A 421 -23.20 -14.09 -12.53
CA LEU A 421 -23.80 -15.43 -12.36
C LEU A 421 -23.87 -16.20 -13.68
N GLN A 422 -24.53 -15.66 -14.72
CA GLN A 422 -24.63 -16.34 -16.03
C GLN A 422 -23.28 -16.55 -16.70
N LEU A 423 -22.39 -15.55 -16.68
CA LEU A 423 -21.08 -15.65 -17.34
C LEU A 423 -20.13 -16.62 -16.63
N LYS A 424 -20.18 -16.68 -15.29
CA LYS A 424 -19.43 -17.67 -14.49
C LYS A 424 -20.05 -19.05 -14.63
N LEU A 425 -21.37 -19.16 -14.57
CA LEU A 425 -22.09 -20.43 -14.69
C LEU A 425 -21.87 -21.05 -16.06
N GLN A 426 -22.09 -20.30 -17.14
CA GLN A 426 -21.79 -20.73 -18.50
C GLN A 426 -20.31 -21.11 -18.66
N GLY A 427 -19.39 -20.28 -18.16
CA GLY A 427 -17.96 -20.58 -18.18
C GLY A 427 -17.54 -21.80 -17.33
N SER A 428 -18.44 -22.32 -16.49
CA SER A 428 -18.23 -23.49 -15.64
C SER A 428 -18.87 -24.75 -16.25
N VAL A 429 -20.13 -24.69 -16.70
CA VAL A 429 -20.89 -25.85 -17.17
C VAL A 429 -20.90 -26.00 -18.70
N SER A 430 -20.74 -24.90 -19.44
CA SER A 430 -20.82 -24.85 -20.91
C SER A 430 -19.51 -24.31 -21.50
N VAL A 431 -18.40 -24.98 -21.20
CA VAL A 431 -17.05 -24.51 -21.59
C VAL A 431 -16.81 -24.77 -23.08
N GLN A 432 -16.60 -23.72 -23.87
CA GLN A 432 -16.41 -23.83 -25.33
C GLN A 432 -14.95 -23.67 -25.78
N VAL A 433 -14.14 -22.91 -25.05
CA VAL A 433 -12.78 -22.52 -25.48
C VAL A 433 -11.67 -23.18 -24.64
N ASN A 434 -11.90 -23.35 -23.34
CA ASN A 434 -10.92 -23.95 -22.41
C ASN A 434 -11.25 -25.43 -22.15
N ALA A 435 -10.32 -26.17 -21.55
CA ALA A 435 -10.47 -27.62 -21.29
C ALA A 435 -11.62 -27.98 -20.31
N GLY A 436 -12.05 -27.03 -19.48
CA GLY A 436 -13.18 -27.17 -18.56
C GLY A 436 -12.91 -28.01 -17.30
N PRO A 437 -13.87 -28.05 -16.34
CA PRO A 437 -13.73 -28.74 -15.07
C PRO A 437 -13.45 -30.25 -15.20
N LEU A 438 -14.05 -30.91 -16.19
CA LEU A 438 -13.93 -32.36 -16.41
C LEU A 438 -12.51 -32.79 -16.78
N ALA A 439 -11.74 -31.94 -17.47
CA ALA A 439 -10.34 -32.23 -17.77
C ALA A 439 -9.52 -32.41 -16.47
N TYR A 440 -9.82 -31.65 -15.42
CA TYR A 440 -9.19 -31.79 -14.12
C TYR A 440 -9.64 -33.07 -13.40
N ALA A 441 -10.92 -33.44 -13.51
CA ALA A 441 -11.42 -34.70 -12.95
C ALA A 441 -10.72 -35.91 -13.59
N ARG A 442 -10.65 -35.97 -14.93
CA ARG A 442 -9.96 -37.06 -15.64
C ARG A 442 -8.46 -37.11 -15.31
N ALA A 443 -7.81 -35.95 -15.21
CA ALA A 443 -6.39 -35.83 -14.88
C ALA A 443 -6.04 -36.33 -13.47
N PHE A 444 -6.85 -36.02 -12.46
CA PHE A 444 -6.47 -36.17 -11.05
C PHE A 444 -7.33 -37.15 -10.24
N LEU A 445 -8.53 -37.51 -10.71
CA LEU A 445 -9.49 -38.33 -9.97
C LEU A 445 -9.70 -39.73 -10.58
N ASP A 446 -9.14 -40.02 -11.75
CA ASP A 446 -9.15 -41.36 -12.34
C ASP A 446 -8.35 -42.38 -11.49
N ASP A 447 -8.78 -43.64 -11.51
CA ASP A 447 -8.21 -44.74 -10.71
C ASP A 447 -6.70 -44.95 -10.96
N THR A 448 -6.21 -44.61 -12.16
CA THR A 448 -4.79 -44.71 -12.50
C THR A 448 -3.97 -43.51 -12.01
N SER A 449 -4.60 -42.36 -11.85
CA SER A 449 -3.99 -41.06 -11.52
C SER A 449 -3.96 -40.79 -10.02
N THR A 450 -5.01 -41.20 -9.29
CA THR A 450 -5.15 -41.00 -7.84
C THR A 450 -3.99 -41.60 -7.05
N LYS A 451 -3.45 -42.74 -7.49
CA LYS A 451 -2.27 -43.41 -6.88
C LYS A 451 -0.97 -42.58 -6.95
N ARG A 452 -0.90 -41.57 -7.81
CA ARG A 452 0.30 -40.71 -7.96
C ARG A 452 0.32 -39.52 -7.02
N TYR A 453 -0.80 -39.24 -6.33
CA TYR A 453 -0.95 -38.07 -5.46
C TYR A 453 -1.31 -38.48 -4.03
N PRO A 454 -1.01 -37.63 -3.02
CA PRO A 454 -1.38 -37.91 -1.63
C PRO A 454 -2.91 -38.05 -1.43
N ASP A 455 -3.34 -39.10 -0.72
CA ASP A 455 -4.76 -39.41 -0.49
C ASP A 455 -5.57 -38.24 0.11
N ASN A 456 -4.94 -37.45 0.99
CA ASN A 456 -5.58 -36.28 1.60
C ASN A 456 -5.91 -35.19 0.56
N LYS A 457 -5.05 -34.99 -0.44
CA LYS A 457 -5.26 -34.01 -1.53
C LYS A 457 -6.29 -34.52 -2.52
N VAL A 458 -6.29 -35.81 -2.84
CA VAL A 458 -7.32 -36.44 -3.68
C VAL A 458 -8.69 -36.34 -3.02
N LYS A 459 -8.80 -36.66 -1.72
CA LYS A 459 -10.05 -36.49 -0.94
C LYS A 459 -10.52 -35.05 -0.92
N SER A 460 -9.61 -34.09 -0.72
CA SER A 460 -9.93 -32.67 -0.76
C SER A 460 -10.43 -32.23 -2.14
N LEU A 461 -9.80 -32.69 -3.23
CA LEU A 461 -10.25 -32.38 -4.59
C LEU A 461 -11.64 -32.97 -4.88
N LYS A 462 -11.90 -34.22 -4.47
CA LYS A 462 -13.25 -34.81 -4.56
C LYS A 462 -14.29 -33.96 -3.83
N GLU A 463 -13.97 -33.47 -2.64
CA GLU A 463 -14.88 -32.60 -1.88
C GLU A 463 -15.14 -31.26 -2.57
N ILE A 464 -14.11 -30.64 -3.13
CA ILE A 464 -14.26 -29.41 -3.93
C ILE A 464 -15.16 -29.64 -5.14
N PHE A 465 -15.02 -30.78 -5.82
CA PHE A 465 -15.90 -31.15 -6.93
C PHE A 465 -17.35 -31.37 -6.50
N ARG A 466 -17.60 -31.95 -5.32
CA ARG A 466 -18.96 -32.06 -4.76
C ARG A 466 -19.58 -30.68 -4.52
N GLN A 467 -18.84 -29.80 -3.84
CA GLN A 467 -19.28 -28.43 -3.58
C GLN A 467 -19.48 -27.63 -4.88
N PHE A 468 -18.62 -27.85 -5.88
CA PHE A 468 -18.71 -27.22 -7.19
C PHE A 468 -20.00 -27.60 -7.92
N ILE A 469 -20.35 -28.90 -7.97
CA ILE A 469 -21.60 -29.37 -8.58
C ILE A 469 -22.81 -28.81 -7.82
N GLU A 470 -22.81 -28.87 -6.50
CA GLU A 470 -23.88 -28.30 -5.68
C GLU A 470 -24.06 -26.80 -5.93
N THR A 471 -22.97 -26.05 -5.97
CA THR A 471 -22.99 -24.60 -6.23
C THR A 471 -23.49 -24.29 -7.65
N CYS A 472 -23.07 -25.07 -8.66
CA CYS A 472 -23.57 -24.92 -10.02
C CYS A 472 -25.07 -25.22 -10.12
N GLY A 473 -25.56 -26.24 -9.39
CA GLY A 473 -26.99 -26.54 -9.29
C GLY A 473 -27.78 -25.39 -8.68
N GLN A 474 -27.33 -24.87 -7.53
CA GLN A 474 -27.96 -23.70 -6.89
C GLN A 474 -27.93 -22.46 -7.80
N ALA A 475 -26.82 -22.23 -8.50
CA ALA A 475 -26.68 -21.13 -9.46
C ALA A 475 -27.66 -21.25 -10.63
N LEU A 476 -27.91 -22.47 -11.14
CA LEU A 476 -28.93 -22.73 -12.17
C LEU A 476 -30.34 -22.44 -11.66
N GLU A 477 -30.68 -22.86 -10.43
CA GLU A 477 -31.99 -22.56 -9.83
C GLU A 477 -32.22 -21.07 -9.64
N VAL A 478 -31.19 -20.34 -9.20
CA VAL A 478 -31.26 -18.87 -9.09
C VAL A 478 -31.41 -18.24 -10.47
N ASN A 479 -30.66 -18.71 -11.47
CA ASN A 479 -30.75 -18.17 -12.82
C ASN A 479 -32.14 -18.39 -13.44
N GLU A 480 -32.75 -19.57 -13.23
CA GLU A 480 -34.10 -19.90 -13.71
C GLU A 480 -35.18 -18.94 -13.20
N ARG A 481 -35.01 -18.38 -11.99
CA ARG A 481 -35.95 -17.38 -11.44
C ARG A 481 -35.73 -15.97 -11.99
N LEU A 482 -34.59 -15.71 -12.62
CA LEU A 482 -34.16 -14.38 -13.07
C LEU A 482 -34.27 -14.17 -14.59
N ILE A 483 -34.30 -15.25 -15.37
CA ILE A 483 -34.38 -15.19 -16.83
C ILE A 483 -35.74 -14.65 -17.32
N LYS A 484 -35.73 -14.12 -18.55
CA LYS A 484 -36.91 -13.75 -19.32
C LYS A 484 -37.22 -14.82 -20.38
N GLU A 485 -38.37 -14.72 -21.04
CA GLU A 485 -38.83 -15.72 -22.04
C GLU A 485 -37.82 -15.96 -23.17
N ASP A 486 -37.07 -14.94 -23.56
CA ASP A 486 -36.04 -15.01 -24.59
C ASP A 486 -34.77 -15.78 -24.19
N GLN A 487 -34.62 -16.11 -22.90
CA GLN A 487 -33.46 -16.84 -22.35
C GLN A 487 -33.79 -18.25 -21.86
N ILE A 488 -35.03 -18.74 -22.08
CA ILE A 488 -35.46 -20.07 -21.63
C ILE A 488 -34.66 -21.19 -22.31
N GLU A 489 -34.48 -21.11 -23.63
CA GLU A 489 -33.68 -22.11 -24.37
C GLU A 489 -32.23 -22.18 -23.88
N TYR A 490 -31.63 -21.02 -23.61
CA TYR A 490 -30.28 -20.91 -23.05
C TYR A 490 -30.17 -21.54 -21.65
N GLN A 491 -31.17 -21.35 -20.79
CA GLN A 491 -31.20 -21.99 -19.47
C GLN A 491 -31.34 -23.51 -19.58
N GLU A 492 -32.18 -24.03 -20.48
CA GLU A 492 -32.35 -25.47 -20.67
C GLU A 492 -31.07 -26.12 -21.22
N GLU A 493 -30.36 -25.45 -22.12
CA GLU A 493 -29.04 -25.90 -22.59
C GLU A 493 -28.02 -25.97 -21.43
N MET A 494 -27.95 -24.94 -20.58
CA MET A 494 -27.06 -24.97 -19.42
C MET A 494 -27.42 -26.07 -18.42
N LYS A 495 -28.71 -26.35 -18.20
CA LYS A 495 -29.16 -27.48 -17.37
C LYS A 495 -28.77 -28.82 -17.99
N ALA A 496 -28.88 -28.98 -19.31
CA ALA A 496 -28.47 -30.18 -20.02
C ALA A 496 -26.96 -30.44 -19.86
N ASN A 497 -26.14 -29.41 -20.12
CA ASN A 497 -24.69 -29.50 -19.99
C ASN A 497 -24.25 -29.78 -18.53
N TYR A 498 -24.95 -29.18 -17.55
CA TYR A 498 -24.73 -29.49 -16.14
C TYR A 498 -25.04 -30.95 -15.79
N ARG A 499 -26.16 -31.50 -16.27
CA ARG A 499 -26.53 -32.91 -16.04
C ARG A 499 -25.51 -33.86 -16.65
N GLU A 500 -25.04 -33.57 -17.86
CA GLU A 500 -23.99 -34.35 -18.53
C GLU A 500 -22.67 -34.31 -17.74
N MET A 501 -22.24 -33.12 -17.32
CA MET A 501 -21.05 -32.94 -16.50
C MET A 501 -21.15 -33.68 -15.16
N ALA A 502 -22.29 -33.60 -14.47
CA ALA A 502 -22.50 -34.29 -13.20
C ALA A 502 -22.49 -35.82 -13.36
N LYS A 503 -23.04 -36.31 -14.47
CA LYS A 503 -23.01 -37.74 -14.81
C LYS A 503 -21.58 -38.22 -15.04
N GLU A 504 -20.83 -37.52 -15.88
CA GLU A 504 -19.44 -37.92 -16.18
C GLU A 504 -18.53 -37.82 -14.94
N LEU A 505 -18.71 -36.79 -14.11
CA LEU A 505 -17.97 -36.68 -12.85
C LEU A 505 -18.31 -37.82 -11.88
N SER A 506 -19.57 -38.27 -11.85
CA SER A 506 -19.99 -39.42 -11.04
C SER A 506 -19.33 -40.72 -11.50
N GLU A 507 -19.17 -40.88 -12.82
CA GLU A 507 -18.45 -42.02 -13.42
C GLU A 507 -16.96 -41.99 -13.03
N ILE A 508 -16.30 -40.83 -13.12
CA ILE A 508 -14.88 -40.66 -12.79
C ILE A 508 -14.62 -40.82 -11.28
N MET A 509 -15.51 -40.33 -10.41
CA MET A 509 -15.33 -40.40 -8.96
C MET A 509 -15.74 -41.75 -8.36
N HIS A 510 -16.44 -42.59 -9.14
CA HIS A 510 -17.10 -43.83 -8.69
C HIS A 510 -18.09 -43.60 -7.53
N GLU A 511 -18.73 -42.44 -7.52
CA GLU A 511 -19.64 -42.00 -6.46
C GLU A 511 -20.81 -41.25 -7.10
N GLN A 512 -22.01 -41.37 -6.52
CA GLN A 512 -23.18 -40.67 -7.02
C GLN A 512 -23.11 -39.20 -6.60
N VAL A 513 -22.73 -38.30 -7.51
CA VAL A 513 -22.70 -36.86 -7.26
C VAL A 513 -24.12 -36.32 -7.48
N CYS A 514 -24.67 -35.60 -6.52
CA CYS A 514 -26.09 -35.26 -6.45
C CYS A 514 -26.58 -34.53 -7.72
N THR A 515 -27.52 -35.13 -8.45
CA THR A 515 -28.11 -34.60 -9.70
C THR A 515 -29.49 -33.96 -9.50
N GLU A 516 -30.04 -34.07 -8.29
CA GLU A 516 -31.41 -33.62 -8.01
C GLU A 516 -31.41 -32.13 -7.61
N LEU A 517 -31.88 -31.29 -8.54
CA LEU A 517 -32.32 -29.91 -8.29
C LEU A 517 -33.50 -29.96 -7.29
N HIS A 518 -33.19 -30.01 -6.00
CA HIS A 518 -34.18 -30.08 -4.94
C HIS A 518 -34.84 -28.71 -4.77
N SER A 519 -36.05 -28.54 -5.32
CA SER A 519 -37.02 -27.56 -4.84
C SER A 519 -37.27 -27.77 -3.34
N ARG A 520 -36.52 -27.06 -2.49
CA ARG A 520 -36.77 -27.00 -1.03
C ARG A 520 -37.86 -25.98 -0.66
N TYR A 521 -38.89 -25.80 -1.49
CA TYR A 521 -40.00 -24.88 -1.19
C TYR A 521 -41.41 -25.49 -1.32
N SER A 522 -41.58 -26.80 -1.12
CA SER A 522 -42.92 -27.43 -1.13
C SER A 522 -43.22 -28.35 0.05
N ARG A 523 -42.65 -28.11 1.24
CA ARG A 523 -43.09 -28.78 2.49
C ARG A 523 -43.25 -27.80 3.66
N LEU A 524 -44.10 -26.79 3.48
CA LEU A 524 -44.81 -26.12 4.56
C LEU A 524 -46.25 -25.87 4.12
N SER A 525 -46.98 -26.96 3.87
CA SER A 525 -48.43 -26.93 3.76
C SER A 525 -48.96 -28.31 4.15
N TYR A 526 -49.82 -28.30 5.17
CA TYR A 526 -50.52 -29.39 5.86
C TYR A 526 -49.81 -30.04 7.05
N GLY A 527 -50.33 -29.67 8.23
CA GLY A 527 -49.97 -30.13 9.57
C GLY A 527 -50.43 -29.11 10.59
#